data_AF-A0A1F1FME0-F1
#
_entry.id   AF-A0A1F1FME0-F1
#
_cell.length_a   1.000
_cell.length_b   1.000
_cell.length_c   1.000
_cell.angle_alpha   90.00
_cell.angle_beta   90.00
_cell.angle_gamma   90.00
#
_symmetry.space_group_name_H-M   'P 1'
#
loop_
_entity.id
_entity.type
_entity.pdbx_description
1 polymer ?
#
loop_
_entity_poly.entity_id
_entity_poly.type
_entity_poly.pdbx_seq_one_letter_code
_entity_poly.pdbx_strand_id
1 'polypeptide(L)' 'MATLAAVPVGDELHFPRLRELLDMTAGNLSTHLSKLEGAGYVQQNKTYSGRSPATYLALTPEGRVAFERYVRNLRALLDA' A
#
# COMPACT_ATOMS: atom_id res chain seq x y z
N MET A 1 -0.19 -3.82 -2.02
CA MET A 1 -0.81 -4.34 -0.79
C MET A 1 0.17 -5.13 0.06
N ALA A 2 0.77 -6.24 -0.42
CA ALA A 2 1.66 -7.09 0.38
C ALA A 2 2.80 -6.34 1.10
N THR A 3 3.57 -5.50 0.40
CA THR A 3 4.65 -4.69 1.00
C THR A 3 4.14 -3.73 2.07
N LEU A 4 2.95 -3.14 1.89
CA LEU A 4 2.33 -2.27 2.89
C LEU A 4 1.72 -3.07 4.06
N ALA A 5 1.31 -4.32 3.85
CA ALA A 5 0.81 -5.18 4.91
C ALA A 5 1.90 -5.57 5.92
N ALA A 6 3.16 -5.62 5.46
CA ALA A 6 4.33 -5.87 6.30
C ALA A 6 4.75 -4.66 7.16
N VAL A 7 4.25 -3.46 6.86
CA VAL A 7 4.42 -2.28 7.73
C VAL A 7 3.54 -2.47 8.97
N PRO A 8 3.96 -2.11 10.20
CA PRO A 8 3.12 -2.18 11.39
C PRO A 8 1.82 -1.36 11.29
N VAL A 9 0.83 -1.69 12.12
CA VAL A 9 -0.41 -0.90 12.20
C VAL A 9 -0.11 0.47 12.80
N GLY A 10 -0.56 1.54 12.15
CA GLY A 10 -0.29 2.93 12.57
C GLY A 10 0.97 3.53 11.96
N ASP A 11 1.83 2.72 11.34
CA ASP A 11 3.01 3.19 10.63
C ASP A 11 2.71 3.46 9.15
N GLU A 12 3.44 4.41 8.57
CA GLU A 12 3.34 4.78 7.15
C GLU A 12 4.68 4.57 6.43
N LEU A 13 4.61 4.29 5.12
CA LEU A 13 5.78 4.11 4.26
C LEU A 13 5.89 5.25 3.25
N HIS A 14 7.09 5.82 3.13
CA HIS A 14 7.36 6.90 2.19
C HIS A 14 7.31 6.41 0.72
N PHE A 15 6.67 7.16 -0.17
CA PHE A 15 6.44 6.75 -1.57
C PHE A 15 7.73 6.36 -2.33
N PRO A 16 8.84 7.14 -2.31
CA PRO A 16 10.11 6.73 -2.91
C PRO A 16 10.62 5.38 -2.42
N ARG A 17 10.46 5.08 -1.12
CA ARG A 17 10.87 3.81 -0.55
C ARG A 17 10.02 2.65 -1.06
N LEU A 18 8.70 2.83 -1.15
CA LEU A 18 7.81 1.82 -1.72
C LEU A 18 8.13 1.55 -3.19
N ARG A 19 8.42 2.61 -3.95
CA ARG A 19 8.84 2.52 -5.36
C ARG A 19 10.10 1.67 -5.54
N GLU A 20 11.11 1.90 -4.69
CA GLU A 20 12.34 1.11 -4.67
C GLU A 20 12.10 -0.36 -4.29
N LEU A 21 11.32 -0.60 -3.23
CA LEU A 21 11.03 -1.96 -2.76
C LEU A 21 10.27 -2.82 -3.78
N LEU A 22 9.46 -2.19 -4.63
CA LEU A 22 8.66 -2.86 -5.65
C LEU A 22 9.30 -2.84 -7.04
N ASP A 23 10.45 -2.18 -7.21
CA ASP A 23 11.09 -1.93 -8.51
C ASP A 23 10.11 -1.40 -9.57
N MET A 24 9.30 -0.41 -9.18
CA MET A 24 8.27 0.17 -10.05
C MET A 24 8.65 1.57 -10.54
N THR A 25 8.11 1.94 -11.70
CA THR A 25 8.10 3.35 -12.10
C THR A 25 7.12 4.14 -11.24
N ALA A 26 7.38 5.44 -11.04
CA ALA A 26 6.51 6.30 -10.24
C ALA A 26 5.08 6.39 -10.80
N GLY A 27 4.95 6.43 -12.14
CA GLY A 27 3.65 6.45 -12.82
C GLY A 27 2.84 5.19 -12.56
N ASN A 28 3.45 4.01 -12.73
CA ASN A 28 2.78 2.74 -12.49
C ASN A 28 2.34 2.62 -11.01
N LEU A 29 3.25 2.90 -10.07
CA LEU A 29 2.94 2.85 -8.65
C LEU A 29 1.80 3.82 -8.29
N SER A 30 1.81 5.04 -8.81
CA SER A 30 0.75 6.04 -8.59
C SER A 30 -0.61 5.54 -9.07
N THR A 31 -0.69 4.95 -10.28
CA THR A 31 -1.94 4.36 -10.79
C THR A 31 -2.48 3.25 -9.89
N HIS A 32 -1.62 2.38 -9.38
CA HIS A 32 -2.02 1.32 -8.44
C HIS A 32 -2.51 1.90 -7.11
N LEU A 33 -1.79 2.88 -6.55
CA LEU A 33 -2.16 3.51 -5.28
C LEU A 33 -3.49 4.25 -5.38
N SER A 34 -3.73 5.00 -6.45
CA SER A 34 -5.02 5.70 -6.64
C SER A 34 -6.21 4.74 -6.73
N LYS A 35 -6.03 3.57 -7.37
CA LYS A 35 -7.09 2.54 -7.41
C LYS A 35 -7.35 1.95 -6.02
N LEU A 36 -6.30 1.67 -5.27
CA LEU A 36 -6.41 1.10 -3.92
C LEU A 36 -6.98 2.12 -2.93
N GLU A 37 -6.63 3.39 -3.05
CA GLU A 37 -7.22 4.49 -2.27
C GLU A 37 -8.70 4.69 -2.64
N GLY A 38 -9.05 4.67 -3.92
CA GLY A 38 -10.45 4.73 -4.37
C GLY A 38 -11.31 3.54 -3.88
N ALA A 39 -10.67 2.39 -3.61
CA ALA A 39 -11.31 1.23 -2.98
C ALA A 39 -11.30 1.28 -1.43
N GLY A 40 -10.71 2.33 -0.83
CA GLY A 40 -10.60 2.47 0.62
C GLY A 40 -9.57 1.54 1.27
N TYR A 41 -8.64 0.96 0.52
CA TYR A 41 -7.66 -0.02 1.03
C TYR A 41 -6.32 0.61 1.42
N VAL A 42 -6.00 1.77 0.86
CA VAL A 42 -4.76 2.51 1.12
C VAL A 42 -5.13 3.94 1.45
N GLN A 43 -4.45 4.50 2.45
CA GLN A 43 -4.49 5.93 2.74
C GLN A 43 -3.22 6.59 2.21
N GLN A 44 -3.36 7.73 1.53
CA GLN A 44 -2.23 8.58 1.13
C GLN A 44 -2.21 9.86 1.96
N ASN A 45 -1.18 10.03 2.79
CA ASN A 45 -0.94 11.23 3.56
C ASN A 45 0.05 12.14 2.82
N LYS A 46 -0.43 13.25 2.25
CA LYS A 46 0.39 14.22 1.52
C LYS A 46 0.75 15.37 2.46
N THR A 47 2.03 15.53 2.71
CA THR A 47 2.58 16.54 3.62
C THR A 47 3.77 17.24 2.98
N TYR A 48 4.46 18.10 3.74
CA TYR A 48 5.72 18.72 3.38
C TYR A 48 6.82 18.23 4.34
N SER A 49 7.92 17.75 3.78
CA SER A 49 9.16 17.50 4.52
C SER A 49 10.13 18.65 4.21
N GLY A 50 10.13 19.67 5.05
CA GLY A 50 10.83 20.92 4.78
C GLY A 50 10.16 21.70 3.65
N ARG A 51 10.88 21.93 2.53
CA ARG A 51 10.36 22.66 1.35
C ARG A 51 9.82 21.76 0.25
N SER A 52 9.86 20.44 0.42
CA SER A 52 9.49 19.47 -0.60
C SER A 52 8.22 18.71 -0.21
N PRO A 53 7.29 18.47 -1.14
CA PRO A 53 6.14 17.61 -0.89
C PRO A 53 6.61 16.17 -0.62
N ALA A 54 5.97 15.52 0.34
CA ALA A 54 6.21 14.14 0.72
C ALA A 54 4.88 13.39 0.80
N THR A 55 4.87 12.15 0.33
CA THR A 55 3.68 11.28 0.39
C THR A 55 4.01 10.03 1.19
N TYR A 56 3.22 9.80 2.23
CA TYR A 56 3.27 8.62 3.07
C TYR A 56 2.05 7.74 2.82
N LEU A 57 2.24 6.42 2.90
CA LEU A 57 1.28 5.42 2.47
C LEU A 57 1.10 4.38 3.57
N ALA A 58 -0.15 4.09 3.92
CA ALA A 58 -0.49 3.05 4.88
C ALA A 58 -1.67 2.21 4.37
N LEU A 59 -1.78 0.96 4.83
CA LEU A 59 -3.03 0.22 4.70
C LEU A 59 -4.05 0.76 5.69
N THR A 60 -5.28 0.91 5.23
CA THR A 60 -6.43 1.10 6.12
C THR A 60 -6.77 -0.21 6.86
N PRO A 61 -7.55 -0.15 7.95
CA PRO A 61 -8.11 -1.36 8.56
C PRO A 61 -8.84 -2.26 7.55
N GLU A 62 -9.64 -1.67 6.67
CA GLU A 62 -10.37 -2.36 5.61
C GLU A 62 -9.43 -3.01 4.60
N GLY A 63 -8.36 -2.31 4.22
CA GLY A 63 -7.32 -2.79 3.32
C GLY A 63 -6.56 -3.99 3.87
N ARG A 64 -6.28 -4.02 5.19
CA ARG A 64 -5.67 -5.19 5.85
C ARG A 64 -6.59 -6.40 5.80
N VAL A 65 -7.84 -6.25 6.20
CA VAL A 65 -8.83 -7.34 6.16
C VAL A 65 -9.02 -7.87 4.72
N ALA A 66 -9.07 -6.97 3.74
CA ALA A 66 -9.17 -7.34 2.33
C ALA A 66 -7.94 -8.14 1.86
N PHE A 67 -6.74 -7.71 2.24
CA PHE A 67 -5.51 -8.42 1.90
C PHE A 67 -5.43 -9.81 2.55
N GLU A 68 -5.77 -9.93 3.85
CA GLU A 68 -5.79 -11.22 4.55
C GLU A 68 -6.77 -12.21 3.92
N ARG A 69 -7.97 -11.73 3.55
CA ARG A 69 -8.95 -12.53 2.82
C ARG A 69 -8.43 -12.98 1.46
N TYR A 70 -7.76 -12.10 0.72
CA TYR A 70 -7.13 -12.46 -0.55
C TYR A 70 -6.09 -13.57 -0.38
N VAL A 71 -5.17 -13.44 0.59
CA VAL A 71 -4.14 -14.46 0.86
C VAL A 71 -4.75 -15.79 1.27
N ARG A 72 -5.78 -15.77 2.14
CA ARG A 72 -6.51 -16.97 2.55
C ARG A 72 -7.16 -17.69 1.37
N ASN A 73 -7.84 -16.95 0.49
CA ASN A 73 -8.49 -17.52 -0.69
C ASN A 73 -7.45 -18.10 -1.67
N LEU A 74 -6.31 -17.44 -1.84
CA LEU A 74 -5.23 -17.93 -2.69
C LEU A 74 -4.63 -19.24 -2.15
N ARG A 75 -4.41 -19.35 -0.83
CA ARG A 75 -3.96 -20.59 -0.20
C ARG A 75 -4.97 -21.72 -0.37
N ALA A 76 -6.24 -21.45 -0.12
CA ALA A 76 -7.30 -22.44 -0.29
C ALA A 76 -7.40 -22.97 -1.74
N LEU A 77 -7.05 -22.16 -2.75
CA LEU A 77 -7.00 -22.60 -4.14
C LEU A 77 -5.79 -23.51 -4.44
N LEU A 78 -4.66 -23.29 -3.75
CA LEU A 78 -3.42 -24.06 -3.95
C LEU A 78 -3.41 -25.37 -3.16
N ASP A 79 -4.12 -25.41 -2.02
CA ASP A 79 -4.23 -26.57 -1.14
C ASP A 79 -5.40 -27.52 -1.52
N ALA A 80 -6.12 -27.21 -2.61
CA ALA A 80 -7.23 -28.00 -3.15
C ALA A 80 -6.78 -28.95 -4.27
#